data_AF-A0A2S2N8S5-F1
#
_entry.id   AF-A0A2S2N8S5-F1
#
_cell.length_a   1.000
_cell.length_b   1.000
_cell.length_c   1.000
_cell.angle_alpha   90.00
_cell.angle_beta   90.00
_cell.angle_gamma   90.00
#
_symmetry.space_group_name_H-M   'P 1'
#
loop_
_entity.id
_entity.type
_entity.pdbx_description
1 polymer ?
#
loop_
_entity_poly.entity_id
_entity_poly.type
_entity_poly.pdbx_seq_one_letter_code
_entity_poly.pdbx_strand_id
1 'polypeptide(L)'
;PKHLEVLKNMNLKRPVIDCVTRWGSTYDMLESLLRCQQFCQVFINHQMTLNVESDFWTTINDLKIAFGPAKVTSCLLQAEQLYSGDCLLEWKKCIINTRKISNYYNIINS
;
A
#
# COMPACT_ATOMS: atom_id res chain seq x y z
N PRO A 1 -23.72 -7.28 -0.36
CA PRO A 1 -24.14 -8.65 0.03
C PRO A 1 -23.47 -9.75 -0.80
N LYS A 2 -23.69 -9.82 -2.13
CA LYS A 2 -23.09 -10.87 -3.00
C LYS A 2 -21.57 -10.79 -3.14
N HIS A 3 -21.00 -9.59 -3.29
CA HIS A 3 -19.54 -9.43 -3.41
C HIS A 3 -18.78 -9.81 -2.12
N LEU A 4 -19.41 -9.65 -0.94
CA LEU A 4 -18.80 -10.06 0.33
C LEU A 4 -18.78 -11.59 0.49
N GLU A 5 -19.77 -12.30 -0.05
CA GLU A 5 -19.76 -13.76 -0.10
C GLU A 5 -18.68 -14.28 -1.05
N VAL A 6 -18.51 -13.67 -2.22
CA VAL A 6 -17.42 -14.05 -3.13
C VAL A 6 -16.04 -13.81 -2.49
N LEU A 7 -15.84 -12.69 -1.79
CA LEU A 7 -14.61 -12.44 -1.04
C LEU A 7 -14.37 -13.52 0.04
N LYS A 8 -15.42 -13.91 0.79
CA LYS A 8 -15.32 -15.00 1.77
C LYS A 8 -14.99 -16.33 1.10
N ASN A 9 -15.61 -16.65 -0.03
CA ASN A 9 -15.36 -17.89 -0.78
C ASN A 9 -13.93 -17.94 -1.34
N MET A 10 -13.32 -16.79 -1.61
CA MET A 10 -11.90 -16.66 -2.00
C MET A 10 -10.95 -16.55 -0.79
N ASN A 11 -11.43 -16.71 0.45
CA ASN A 11 -10.67 -16.49 1.68
C ASN A 11 -9.98 -15.11 1.77
N LEU A 12 -10.57 -14.09 1.14
CA LEU A 12 -10.07 -12.72 1.16
C LEU A 12 -10.65 -11.94 2.33
N LYS A 13 -9.78 -11.18 3.01
CA LYS A 13 -10.22 -10.21 4.02
C LYS A 13 -10.98 -9.06 3.36
N ARG A 14 -11.86 -8.42 4.13
CA ARG A 14 -12.56 -7.21 3.67
C ARG A 14 -11.52 -6.14 3.28
N PRO A 15 -11.68 -5.48 2.11
CA PRO A 15 -10.78 -4.42 1.70
C PRO A 15 -10.67 -3.31 2.75
N VAL A 16 -9.44 -2.85 2.99
CA VAL A 16 -9.18 -1.68 3.82
C VAL A 16 -9.42 -0.43 2.96
N ILE A 17 -10.17 0.53 3.51
CA ILE A 17 -10.40 1.83 2.89
C ILE A 17 -9.50 2.85 3.57
N ASP A 18 -8.92 3.75 2.76
CA ASP A 18 -8.10 4.85 3.25
C ASP A 18 -8.84 5.70 4.29
N CYS A 19 -8.10 6.19 5.27
CA CYS A 19 -8.66 6.95 6.39
C CYS A 19 -7.67 8.04 6.80
N VAL A 20 -8.01 9.29 6.51
CA VAL A 20 -7.12 10.46 6.67
C VAL A 20 -6.56 10.58 8.09
N THR A 21 -7.34 10.24 9.11
CA THR A 21 -6.94 10.37 10.52
C THR A 21 -6.04 9.24 11.02
N ARG A 22 -5.87 8.15 10.25
CA ARG A 22 -5.02 7.01 10.61
C ARG A 22 -3.75 7.03 9.79
N TRP A 23 -2.62 7.24 10.43
CA TRP A 23 -1.32 7.27 9.74
C TRP A 23 -1.03 5.94 9.02
N GLY A 24 -0.64 6.05 7.75
CA GLY A 24 -0.33 4.89 6.91
C GLY A 24 -1.55 4.08 6.48
N SER A 25 -2.76 4.62 6.55
CA SER A 25 -3.99 3.99 6.03
C SER A 25 -3.97 3.85 4.51
N THR A 26 -3.34 4.78 3.79
CA THR A 26 -3.19 4.71 2.32
C THR A 26 -2.35 3.51 1.92
N TYR A 27 -1.24 3.25 2.61
CA TYR A 27 -0.44 2.04 2.42
C TYR A 27 -1.29 0.77 2.65
N ASP A 28 -2.06 0.73 3.74
CA ASP A 28 -2.90 -0.42 4.08
C ASP A 28 -3.99 -0.66 3.02
N MET A 29 -4.57 0.41 2.46
CA MET A 29 -5.51 0.35 1.35
C MET A 29 -4.84 -0.20 0.09
N LEU A 30 -3.68 0.32 -0.31
CA LEU A 30 -2.95 -0.15 -1.51
C LEU A 30 -2.57 -1.63 -1.38
N GLU A 31 -2.06 -2.03 -0.22
CA GLU A 31 -1.77 -3.44 0.05
C GLU A 31 -3.04 -4.30 -0.01
N SER A 32 -4.15 -3.81 0.55
CA SER A 32 -5.41 -4.52 0.50
C SER A 32 -5.99 -4.63 -0.91
N LEU A 33 -5.79 -3.62 -1.74
CA LEU A 33 -6.20 -3.62 -3.15
C LEU A 33 -5.41 -4.65 -3.94
N LEU A 34 -4.08 -4.73 -3.74
CA LEU A 34 -3.23 -5.75 -4.35
C LEU A 34 -3.64 -7.18 -3.94
N ARG A 35 -4.00 -7.40 -2.66
CA ARG A 35 -4.56 -8.69 -2.23
C ARG A 35 -5.86 -9.07 -2.95
N CYS A 36 -6.65 -8.08 -3.36
CA CYS A 36 -7.91 -8.28 -4.05
C CYS A 36 -7.75 -8.29 -5.58
N GLN A 37 -6.54 -8.21 -6.13
CA GLN A 37 -6.29 -8.13 -7.57
C GLN A 37 -6.97 -9.24 -8.36
N GLN A 38 -6.82 -10.50 -7.92
CA GLN A 38 -7.44 -11.65 -8.59
C GLN A 38 -8.97 -11.57 -8.57
N PHE A 39 -9.56 -11.14 -7.45
CA PHE A 39 -10.99 -10.91 -7.34
C PHE A 39 -11.45 -9.83 -8.33
N CYS A 40 -10.73 -8.70 -8.41
CA CYS A 40 -11.02 -7.63 -9.35
C CYS A 40 -10.94 -8.14 -10.81
N GLN A 41 -9.94 -8.94 -11.15
CA GLN A 41 -9.79 -9.52 -12.50
C GLN A 41 -10.97 -10.44 -12.87
N VAL A 42 -11.41 -11.30 -11.95
CA VAL A 42 -12.58 -12.17 -12.14
C VAL A 42 -13.84 -11.33 -12.32
N PHE A 43 -14.00 -10.27 -11.55
CA PHE A 43 -15.16 -9.39 -11.62
C PHE A 43 -15.21 -8.59 -12.93
N ILE A 44 -14.07 -8.06 -13.39
CA ILE A 44 -13.90 -7.37 -14.69
C ILE A 44 -14.37 -8.27 -15.84
N ASN A 45 -14.02 -9.56 -15.80
CA ASN A 45 -14.35 -10.51 -16.86
C ASN A 45 -15.84 -10.90 -16.91
N HIS A 46 -16.59 -10.78 -15.80
CA HIS A 46 -17.96 -11.28 -15.68
C HIS A 46 -19.05 -10.20 -15.60
N GLN A 47 -18.78 -9.02 -15.03
CA GLN A 47 -19.79 -7.97 -14.79
C GLN A 47 -19.18 -6.56 -14.90
N MET A 48 -19.08 -6.04 -16.12
CA MET A 48 -18.98 -4.60 -16.50
C MET A 48 -17.67 -3.79 -16.25
N THR A 49 -17.35 -2.97 -17.28
CA THR A 49 -16.78 -1.58 -17.30
C THR A 49 -15.62 -1.13 -16.41
N LEU A 50 -14.88 -2.00 -15.75
CA LEU A 50 -13.57 -1.61 -15.18
C LEU A 50 -12.49 -1.79 -16.25
N ASN A 51 -12.32 -0.76 -17.08
CA ASN A 51 -11.19 -0.68 -17.99
C ASN A 51 -10.00 -0.14 -17.20
N VAL A 52 -9.14 -1.04 -16.74
CA VAL A 52 -7.93 -0.69 -16.00
C VAL A 52 -6.76 -0.70 -16.96
N GLU A 53 -5.95 0.35 -16.92
CA GLU A 53 -4.74 0.44 -17.76
C GLU A 53 -3.82 -0.75 -17.50
N SER A 54 -3.03 -1.14 -18.50
CA SER A 54 -2.17 -2.33 -18.44
C SER A 54 -1.13 -2.26 -17.32
N ASP A 55 -0.72 -1.06 -16.94
CA ASP A 55 0.27 -0.78 -15.90
C ASP A 55 -0.35 -0.49 -14.53
N PHE A 56 -1.68 -0.38 -14.41
CA PHE A 56 -2.35 0.01 -13.17
C PHE A 56 -1.85 -0.76 -11.95
N TRP A 57 -1.79 -2.09 -12.03
CA TRP A 57 -1.37 -2.93 -10.90
C TRP A 57 0.11 -2.72 -10.55
N THR A 58 0.95 -2.46 -11.56
CA THR A 58 2.35 -2.07 -11.38
C THR A 58 2.41 -0.72 -10.66
N THR A 59 1.65 0.28 -11.09
CA THR A 59 1.57 1.60 -10.45
C THR A 59 1.10 1.51 -8.99
N ILE A 60 0.08 0.70 -8.70
CA ILE A 60 -0.39 0.48 -7.32
C ILE A 60 0.72 -0.14 -6.46
N ASN A 61 1.47 -1.11 -7.01
CA ASN A 61 2.60 -1.72 -6.30
C ASN A 61 3.75 -0.73 -6.08
N ASP A 62 4.07 0.09 -7.08
CA ASP A 62 5.11 1.12 -6.99
C ASP A 62 4.77 2.18 -5.94
N LEU A 63 3.50 2.63 -5.92
CA LEU A 63 3.00 3.53 -4.88
C LEU A 63 3.13 2.88 -3.50
N LYS A 64 2.69 1.62 -3.33
CA LYS A 64 2.85 0.89 -2.07
C LYS A 64 4.32 0.85 -1.62
N ILE A 65 5.25 0.56 -2.53
CA ILE A 65 6.68 0.56 -2.24
C ILE A 65 7.14 1.95 -1.79
N ALA A 66 6.76 3.00 -2.50
CA ALA A 66 7.11 4.38 -2.18
C ALA A 66 6.59 4.83 -0.80
N PHE A 67 5.38 4.40 -0.41
CA PHE A 67 4.80 4.67 0.92
C PHE A 67 5.36 3.77 2.03
N GLY A 68 6.04 2.67 1.68
CA GLY A 68 6.56 1.68 2.63
C GLY A 68 7.42 2.28 3.75
N PRO A 69 8.45 3.11 3.46
CA PRO A 69 9.25 3.75 4.50
C PRO A 69 8.43 4.56 5.49
N ALA A 70 7.50 5.38 4.99
CA ALA A 70 6.63 6.20 5.82
C ALA A 70 5.70 5.34 6.70
N LYS A 71 5.17 4.23 6.16
CA LYS A 71 4.36 3.28 6.94
C LYS A 71 5.16 2.70 8.10
N VAL A 72 6.33 2.13 7.81
CA VAL A 72 7.19 1.49 8.84
C VAL A 72 7.57 2.50 9.91
N THR A 73 8.05 3.68 9.53
CA THR A 73 8.43 4.73 10.46
C THR A 73 7.22 5.20 11.28
N SER A 74 6.03 5.35 10.68
CA SER A 74 4.84 5.73 11.43
C SER A 74 4.47 4.71 12.51
N CYS A 75 4.62 3.41 12.25
CA CYS A 75 4.36 2.36 13.23
C CYS A 75 5.39 2.40 14.37
N LEU A 76 6.67 2.62 14.04
CA LEU A 76 7.73 2.73 15.03
C LEU A 76 7.51 3.96 15.91
N LEU A 77 7.21 5.11 15.31
CA LEU A 77 6.95 6.38 16.01
C LEU A 77 5.71 6.37 16.91
N GLN A 78 4.78 5.42 16.69
CA GLN A 78 3.61 5.21 17.54
C GLN A 78 3.91 4.28 18.74
N ALA A 79 5.13 3.74 18.87
CA ALA A 79 5.51 2.91 20.00
C ALA A 79 5.63 3.73 21.29
N GLU A 80 5.12 3.19 22.40
CA GLU A 80 4.99 3.92 23.67
C GLU A 80 6.32 4.27 24.37
N GLN A 81 7.44 3.64 23.98
CA GLN A 81 8.74 3.77 24.66
C GLN A 81 9.83 4.41 23.78
N LEU A 82 9.52 5.51 23.10
CA LEU A 82 10.51 6.24 22.31
C LEU A 82 11.15 7.39 23.08
N TYR A 83 12.49 7.42 23.08
CA TYR A 83 13.23 8.61 23.46
C TYR A 83 13.32 9.58 22.27
N SER A 84 13.54 10.87 22.53
CA SER A 84 13.65 11.89 21.47
C SER A 84 14.72 11.56 20.41
N GLY A 85 15.80 10.88 20.82
CA GLY A 85 16.84 10.40 19.90
C GLY A 85 16.35 9.32 18.94
N ASP A 86 15.47 8.44 19.39
CA ASP A 86 14.88 7.38 18.56
C ASP A 86 13.97 7.97 17.49
N CYS A 87 13.18 8.99 17.85
CA CYS A 87 12.34 9.71 16.89
C CYS A 87 13.17 10.29 15.73
N LEU A 88 14.30 10.94 16.04
CA LEU A 88 15.20 11.49 15.03
C LEU A 88 15.84 10.40 14.18
N LEU A 89 16.28 9.30 14.81
CA LEU A 89 16.87 8.16 14.12
C LEU A 89 15.90 7.53 13.13
N GLU A 90 14.68 7.23 13.56
CA GLU A 90 13.64 6.62 12.72
C GLU A 90 13.19 7.55 11.59
N TRP A 91 13.11 8.86 11.84
CA TRP A 91 12.87 9.86 10.80
C TRP A 91 13.99 9.89 9.74
N LYS A 92 15.26 9.86 10.17
CA LYS A 92 16.41 9.81 9.25
C LYS A 92 16.41 8.53 8.42
N LYS A 93 16.12 7.37 9.02
CA LYS A 93 15.96 6.10 8.30
C LYS A 93 14.84 6.18 7.26
N CYS A 94 13.71 6.79 7.58
CA CYS A 94 12.62 7.03 6.63
C CYS A 94 13.13 7.78 5.39
N ILE A 95 13.78 8.93 5.59
CA ILE A 95 14.29 9.77 4.50
C ILE A 95 15.28 8.99 3.63
N ILE A 96 16.23 8.27 4.24
CA ILE A 96 17.23 7.48 3.53
C ILE A 96 16.55 6.41 2.67
N ASN A 97 15.59 5.68 3.23
CA ASN A 97 14.90 4.60 2.52
C ASN A 97 14.00 5.13 1.40
N THR A 98 13.30 6.25 1.60
CA THR A 98 12.54 6.91 0.52
C THR A 98 13.46 7.36 -0.62
N ARG A 99 14.64 7.91 -0.31
CA ARG A 99 15.61 8.32 -1.34
C ARG A 99 16.19 7.15 -2.12
N LYS A 100 16.47 6.01 -1.47
CA LYS A 100 16.92 4.79 -2.16
C LYS A 100 15.91 4.33 -3.21
N ILE A 101 14.62 4.39 -2.90
CA ILE A 101 13.55 4.06 -3.84
C ILE A 101 13.58 5.03 -5.02
N SER A 102 13.60 6.34 -4.78
CA SER A 102 13.69 7.35 -5.86
C SER A 102 14.90 7.14 -6.76
N ASN A 103 16.07 6.90 -6.19
CA ASN A 103 17.29 6.65 -6.96
C ASN A 103 17.19 5.38 -7.80
N TYR A 104 16.58 4.32 -7.28
CA TYR A 104 16.34 3.09 -8.03
C TYR A 104 15.44 3.34 -9.25
N TYR A 105 14.33 4.07 -9.08
CA TYR A 105 13.47 4.44 -10.22
C TYR A 105 14.16 5.35 -11.24
N ASN A 106 15.07 6.22 -10.80
CA ASN A 106 15.85 7.06 -11.72
C ASN A 106 16.83 6.24 -12.56
N ILE A 107 17.43 5.18 -12.01
CA ILE A 107 18.39 4.31 -12.71
C ILE A 107 17.71 3.43 -13.75
N ILE A 108 16.53 2.89 -13.46
CA ILE A 108 15.83 1.97 -14.39
C ILE A 108 15.13 2.69 -15.55
N ASN A 109 14.88 3.99 -15.42
CA ASN A 109 14.19 4.82 -16.43
C ASN A 109 15.13 5.77 -17.20
N SER A 110 16.44 5.70 -16.95
CA SER A 110 17.50 6.45 -17.65
C SER A 110 18.20 5.57 -18.68
#